data_AF-W4KQM9-F1
#
_entry.id   AF-W4KQM9-F1
#
_cell.length_a   1.000
_cell.length_b   1.000
_cell.length_c   1.000
_cell.angle_alpha   90.00
_cell.angle_beta   90.00
_cell.angle_gamma   90.00
#
_symmetry.space_group_name_H-M   'P 1'
#
loop_
_entity.id
_entity.type
_entity.pdbx_description
1 polymer ?
#
loop_
_entity_poly.entity_id
_entity_poly.type
_entity_poly.pdbx_seq_one_letter_code
_entity_poly.pdbx_strand_id
1 'polypeptide(L)'
;MSELKSNSHYPSKRRVSSPADLQFFTPAAVSFQPRPYNPSGTTALQSKPPPPARNNSLIHPLPPMDPSPRDPDALFIHPPFTEFPDAHMHTQGLTYALLAANSDWFLDPNDFIATNGTNIMPYPSQLEPPRGWCPAKKKDLKERGSESWPEGEEPRLRCTFCRRTYAGINAKSMWRRHVFEKHKVPMSNRR
;
A
#
# COMPACT_ATOMS: atom_id res chain seq x y z
N MET A 1 20.23 -48.80 -46.34
CA MET A 1 18.84 -48.45 -45.97
C MET A 1 18.89 -48.01 -44.51
N SER A 2 19.33 -46.79 -44.15
CA SER A 2 18.73 -45.46 -44.42
C SER A 2 17.33 -45.38 -43.77
N GLU A 3 16.93 -44.53 -42.83
CA GLU A 3 17.45 -43.34 -42.13
C GLU A 3 16.63 -43.15 -40.82
N LEU A 4 17.25 -42.57 -39.78
CA LEU A 4 16.58 -42.01 -38.59
C LEU A 4 16.27 -40.53 -38.85
N LYS A 5 14.98 -40.15 -38.88
CA LYS A 5 14.54 -38.75 -38.97
C LYS A 5 14.31 -38.19 -37.56
N SER A 6 15.23 -37.34 -37.11
CA SER A 6 14.99 -36.41 -35.99
C SER A 6 15.21 -34.99 -36.50
N ASN A 7 14.11 -34.26 -36.72
CA ASN A 7 14.12 -32.92 -37.27
C ASN A 7 13.90 -31.91 -36.14
N SER A 8 14.99 -31.38 -35.57
CA SER A 8 14.95 -30.30 -34.59
C SER A 8 15.05 -28.94 -35.30
N HIS A 9 13.91 -28.32 -35.60
CA HIS A 9 13.85 -26.94 -36.05
C HIS A 9 13.89 -25.98 -34.85
N TYR A 10 15.04 -25.35 -34.60
CA TYR A 10 15.11 -24.12 -33.81
C TYR A 10 15.01 -22.91 -34.74
N PRO A 11 14.01 -22.02 -34.60
CA PRO A 11 14.01 -20.76 -35.35
C PRO A 11 14.84 -19.68 -34.65
N SER A 12 15.90 -19.29 -35.35
CA SER A 12 16.38 -17.93 -35.61
C SER A 12 16.82 -17.03 -34.44
N LYS A 13 18.15 -16.86 -34.38
CA LYS A 13 18.85 -15.72 -33.78
C LYS A 13 18.22 -14.40 -34.27
N ARG A 14 17.76 -13.54 -33.34
CA ARG A 14 17.35 -12.17 -33.64
C ARG A 14 18.54 -11.41 -34.22
N ARG A 15 18.41 -11.02 -35.48
CA ARG A 15 19.27 -10.05 -36.14
C ARG A 15 19.00 -8.69 -35.48
N VAL A 16 20.00 -8.13 -34.81
CA VAL A 16 19.94 -6.74 -34.32
C VAL A 16 20.05 -5.85 -35.55
N SER A 17 18.93 -5.30 -36.01
CA SER A 17 18.94 -4.23 -37.00
C SER A 17 19.65 -3.01 -36.40
N SER A 18 20.64 -2.47 -37.10
CA SER A 18 21.28 -1.23 -36.70
C SER A 18 20.25 -0.08 -36.75
N PRO A 19 20.31 0.89 -35.83
CA PRO A 19 19.33 1.97 -35.73
C PRO A 19 19.42 3.02 -36.85
N ALA A 20 20.24 2.79 -37.88
CA ALA A 20 20.50 3.78 -38.93
C ALA A 20 19.40 3.90 -39.99
N ASP A 21 18.44 2.97 -40.03
CA ASP A 21 17.49 2.84 -41.16
C ASP A 21 16.03 3.20 -40.83
N LEU A 22 15.75 3.73 -39.63
CA LEU A 22 14.42 4.22 -39.28
C LEU A 22 14.39 5.75 -39.34
N GLN A 23 14.16 6.30 -40.54
CA GLN A 23 14.02 7.74 -40.77
C GLN A 23 12.86 8.41 -40.00
N PHE A 24 12.08 7.65 -39.25
CA PHE A 24 11.02 8.15 -38.37
C PHE A 24 11.48 8.50 -36.95
N PHE A 25 12.69 8.09 -36.55
CA PHE A 25 13.21 8.38 -35.21
C PHE A 25 14.24 9.50 -35.29
N THR A 26 13.85 10.70 -34.85
CA THR A 26 14.80 11.79 -34.60
C THR A 26 15.70 11.37 -33.42
N PRO A 27 17.02 11.27 -33.61
CA PRO A 27 17.93 10.94 -32.51
C PRO A 27 17.79 11.96 -31.38
N ALA A 28 17.83 11.50 -30.13
CA ALA A 28 17.67 12.38 -28.95
C ALA A 28 18.69 13.53 -28.91
N ALA A 29 19.84 13.37 -29.55
CA ALA A 29 20.85 14.43 -29.71
C ALA A 29 20.34 15.66 -30.49
N VAL A 30 19.29 15.51 -31.33
CA VAL A 30 18.72 16.60 -32.13
C VAL A 30 17.56 17.30 -31.40
N SER A 31 16.82 16.59 -30.54
CA SER A 31 15.69 17.17 -29.79
C SER A 31 16.06 17.72 -28.41
N PHE A 32 17.23 17.35 -27.87
CA PHE A 32 17.63 17.77 -26.54
C PHE A 32 18.30 19.15 -26.57
N GLN A 33 17.49 20.20 -26.39
CA GLN A 33 17.94 21.58 -26.19
C GLN A 33 17.76 21.95 -24.71
N PRO A 34 18.67 21.55 -23.80
CA PRO A 34 18.57 21.94 -22.40
C PRO A 34 18.73 23.45 -22.30
N ARG A 35 17.87 24.10 -21.52
CA ARG A 35 18.02 25.53 -21.22
C ARG A 35 19.41 25.77 -20.61
N PRO A 36 20.09 26.86 -20.97
CA PRO A 36 21.33 27.25 -20.31
C PRO A 36 21.09 27.31 -18.80
N TYR A 37 21.95 26.62 -18.05
CA TYR A 37 21.93 26.68 -16.60
C TYR A 37 22.22 28.14 -16.20
N ASN A 38 21.23 28.79 -15.60
CA ASN A 38 21.36 30.14 -15.08
C ASN A 38 21.57 30.02 -13.57
N PRO A 39 22.82 30.08 -13.05
CA PRO A 39 23.02 30.13 -11.61
C PRO A 39 22.40 31.43 -11.12
N SER A 40 21.26 31.32 -10.44
CA SER A 40 20.53 32.48 -9.92
C SER A 40 21.41 33.18 -8.90
N GLY A 41 21.96 34.31 -9.33
CA GLY A 41 22.58 35.31 -8.47
C GLY A 41 21.57 35.81 -7.45
N THR A 42 22.05 35.89 -6.22
CA THR A 42 21.52 36.65 -5.09
C THR A 42 20.92 38.00 -5.53
N THR A 43 19.61 38.22 -5.31
CA THR A 43 19.05 39.46 -4.73
C THR A 43 17.52 39.43 -4.61
N ALA A 44 17.07 40.11 -3.55
CA ALA A 44 15.75 40.70 -3.29
C ALA A 44 14.62 39.79 -2.76
N LEU A 45 14.22 40.12 -1.53
CA LEU A 45 13.02 39.67 -0.84
C LEU A 45 11.78 39.90 -1.72
N GLN A 46 11.15 38.83 -2.16
CA GLN A 46 9.70 38.82 -2.42
C GLN A 46 9.07 37.83 -1.44
N SER A 47 8.47 38.38 -0.39
CA SER A 47 7.65 37.65 0.57
C SER A 47 6.43 37.10 -0.14
N LYS A 48 6.52 35.85 -0.59
CA LYS A 48 5.36 35.04 -0.95
C LYS A 48 4.46 34.96 0.28
N PRO A 49 3.17 35.34 0.22
CA PRO A 49 2.28 35.13 1.35
C PRO A 49 2.25 33.63 1.68
N PRO A 50 2.29 33.25 2.96
CA PRO A 50 2.17 31.84 3.33
C PRO A 50 0.84 31.31 2.79
N PRO A 51 0.76 30.01 2.40
CA PRO A 51 -0.51 29.40 2.07
C PRO A 51 -1.47 29.61 3.25
N PRO A 52 -2.80 29.75 3.02
CA PRO A 52 -3.76 29.89 4.11
C PRO A 52 -3.54 28.73 5.07
N ALA A 53 -3.23 29.07 6.32
CA ALA A 53 -3.09 28.11 7.40
C ALA A 53 -4.36 27.26 7.39
N ARG A 54 -4.21 25.97 7.09
CA ARG A 54 -5.30 25.01 7.28
C ARG A 54 -5.74 25.17 8.72
N ASN A 55 -7.00 25.59 8.86
CA ASN A 55 -7.66 25.85 10.12
C ASN A 55 -7.40 24.65 11.04
N ASN A 56 -6.61 24.89 12.08
CA ASN A 56 -6.17 23.87 13.01
C ASN A 56 -7.34 23.64 13.97
N SER A 57 -8.32 22.86 13.50
CA SER A 57 -9.50 22.50 14.26
C SER A 57 -9.07 21.77 15.51
N LEU A 58 -9.11 22.49 16.63
CA LEU A 58 -9.20 22.02 18.01
C LEU A 58 -8.13 21.00 18.45
N ILE A 59 -7.23 21.54 19.27
CA ILE A 59 -6.13 20.91 20.01
C ILE A 59 -6.70 19.83 20.95
N HIS A 60 -7.00 18.66 20.40
CA HIS A 60 -6.83 17.41 21.12
C HIS A 60 -5.52 16.81 20.63
N PRO A 61 -4.58 16.43 21.51
CA PRO A 61 -3.42 15.67 21.08
C PRO A 61 -3.96 14.42 20.40
N LEU A 62 -3.73 14.30 19.08
CA LEU A 62 -4.09 13.11 18.33
C LEU A 62 -3.50 11.91 19.09
N PRO A 63 -4.30 10.87 19.37
CA PRO A 63 -3.80 9.72 20.09
C PRO A 63 -2.57 9.17 19.37
N PRO A 64 -1.54 8.70 20.12
CA PRO A 64 -0.33 8.17 19.53
C PRO A 64 -0.65 7.18 18.40
N MET A 65 0.05 7.27 17.27
CA MET A 65 -0.25 6.44 16.11
C MET A 65 -0.13 4.95 16.42
N ASP A 66 0.77 4.60 17.33
CA ASP A 66 0.97 3.23 17.83
C ASP A 66 0.22 3.10 19.16
N PRO A 67 -0.82 2.25 19.25
CA PRO A 67 -1.57 2.06 20.48
C PRO A 67 -0.71 1.39 21.53
N SER A 68 -0.84 1.85 22.78
CA SER A 68 -0.25 1.19 23.94
C SER A 68 -1.28 0.30 24.62
N PRO A 69 -0.90 -0.83 25.25
CA PRO A 69 -1.81 -1.58 26.14
C PRO A 69 -2.34 -0.76 27.33
N ARG A 70 -1.73 0.41 27.61
CA ARG A 70 -2.20 1.36 28.62
C ARG A 70 -3.20 2.38 28.07
N ASP A 71 -3.43 2.40 26.76
CA ASP A 71 -4.43 3.29 26.15
C ASP A 71 -5.83 2.78 26.50
N PRO A 72 -6.69 3.59 27.14
CA PRO A 72 -8.04 3.17 27.50
C PRO A 72 -8.93 2.94 26.27
N ASP A 73 -8.62 3.60 25.15
CA ASP A 73 -9.38 3.55 23.90
C ASP A 73 -8.82 2.52 22.89
N ALA A 74 -7.94 1.61 23.34
CA ALA A 74 -7.37 0.57 22.50
C ALA A 74 -7.72 -0.82 23.06
N LEU A 75 -8.42 -1.62 22.26
CA LEU A 75 -8.75 -3.00 22.57
C LEU A 75 -7.80 -3.91 21.78
N PHE A 76 -6.96 -4.65 22.50
CA PHE A 76 -6.07 -5.65 21.90
C PHE A 76 -6.75 -7.02 21.85
N ILE A 77 -6.86 -7.58 20.65
CA ILE A 77 -7.46 -8.88 20.40
C ILE A 77 -6.35 -9.89 20.13
N HIS A 78 -6.37 -10.98 20.90
CA HIS A 78 -5.37 -12.04 20.84
C HIS A 78 -5.95 -13.34 20.26
N PRO A 79 -5.09 -14.25 19.76
CA PRO A 79 -5.49 -15.62 19.44
C PRO A 79 -6.17 -16.32 20.62
N PRO A 80 -7.14 -17.23 20.37
CA PRO A 80 -7.49 -17.86 19.09
C PRO A 80 -8.52 -17.08 18.25
N PHE A 81 -8.75 -15.79 18.55
CA PHE A 81 -9.72 -14.92 17.87
C PHE A 81 -11.18 -15.41 17.97
N THR A 82 -11.52 -16.09 19.07
CA THR A 82 -12.89 -16.48 19.44
C THR A 82 -13.50 -15.52 20.47
N GLU A 83 -12.67 -14.73 21.14
CA GLU A 83 -13.06 -13.79 22.19
C GLU A 83 -12.78 -12.37 21.72
N PHE A 84 -13.85 -11.68 21.29
CA PHE A 84 -13.86 -10.26 20.92
C PHE A 84 -15.29 -9.74 21.11
N PRO A 85 -15.52 -8.42 21.18
CA PRO A 85 -16.87 -7.88 21.34
C PRO A 85 -17.78 -8.39 20.23
N ASP A 86 -18.97 -8.84 20.60
CA ASP A 86 -19.97 -9.42 19.68
C ASP A 86 -19.51 -10.66 18.90
N ALA A 87 -18.51 -11.42 19.39
CA ALA A 87 -18.02 -12.64 18.73
C ALA A 87 -19.13 -13.65 18.40
N HIS A 88 -20.16 -13.75 19.25
CA HIS A 88 -21.33 -14.61 19.03
C HIS A 88 -22.15 -14.25 17.78
N MET A 89 -22.10 -13.00 17.32
CA MET A 89 -22.76 -12.53 16.09
C MET A 89 -21.94 -12.83 14.83
N HIS A 90 -20.68 -13.21 14.99
CA HIS A 90 -19.71 -13.38 13.91
C HIS A 90 -19.24 -14.84 13.82
N THR A 91 -20.07 -15.70 13.22
CA THR A 91 -19.79 -17.14 13.06
C THR A 91 -18.54 -17.46 12.23
N GLN A 92 -18.06 -16.51 11.42
CA GLN A 92 -16.82 -16.63 10.64
C GLN A 92 -15.56 -16.25 11.45
N GLY A 93 -15.73 -15.78 12.70
CA GLY A 93 -14.66 -15.26 13.54
C GLY A 93 -14.21 -13.85 13.17
N LEU A 94 -13.05 -13.46 13.69
CA LEU A 94 -12.46 -12.15 13.44
C LEU A 94 -11.99 -12.04 11.98
N THR A 95 -12.43 -10.98 11.30
CA THR A 95 -12.04 -10.68 9.91
C THR A 95 -11.44 -9.28 9.80
N TYR A 96 -10.68 -9.03 8.72
CA TYR A 96 -10.13 -7.70 8.45
C TYR A 96 -11.21 -6.62 8.39
N ALA A 97 -12.39 -6.93 7.83
CA ALA A 97 -13.48 -5.96 7.71
C ALA A 97 -13.99 -5.49 9.08
N LEU A 98 -14.07 -6.40 10.06
CA LEU A 98 -14.44 -6.06 11.44
C LEU A 98 -13.38 -5.18 12.12
N LEU A 99 -12.08 -5.52 11.95
CA LEU A 99 -10.99 -4.70 12.46
C LEU A 99 -10.92 -3.33 11.76
N ALA A 100 -11.32 -3.23 10.50
CA ALA A 100 -11.35 -1.97 9.78
C ALA A 100 -12.54 -1.09 10.21
N ALA A 101 -13.68 -1.70 10.55
CA ALA A 101 -14.87 -1.00 11.04
C ALA A 101 -14.72 -0.51 12.49
N ASN A 102 -13.99 -1.25 13.32
CA ASN A 102 -13.71 -0.90 14.72
C ASN A 102 -12.28 -0.34 14.85
N SER A 103 -12.14 0.97 14.76
CA SER A 103 -10.82 1.64 14.68
C SER A 103 -9.99 1.57 15.97
N ASP A 104 -10.64 1.23 17.07
CA ASP A 104 -10.13 0.99 18.41
C ASP A 104 -9.65 -0.46 18.62
N TRP A 105 -9.94 -1.38 17.70
CA TRP A 105 -9.50 -2.77 17.81
C TRP A 105 -8.16 -3.00 17.12
N PHE A 106 -7.20 -3.53 17.87
CA PHE A 106 -5.85 -3.78 17.42
C PHE A 106 -5.45 -5.24 17.68
N LEU A 107 -4.54 -5.73 16.87
CA LEU A 107 -3.84 -6.99 17.11
C LEU A 107 -2.52 -6.70 17.80
N ASP A 108 -2.03 -7.61 18.63
CA ASP A 108 -0.69 -7.52 19.19
C ASP A 108 0.35 -8.10 18.22
N PRO A 109 1.36 -7.34 17.78
CA PRO A 109 2.44 -7.88 16.95
C PRO A 109 3.16 -9.07 17.58
N ASN A 110 3.26 -9.12 18.91
CA ASN A 110 3.98 -10.17 19.63
C ASN A 110 3.35 -11.55 19.43
N ASP A 111 2.06 -11.63 19.12
CA ASP A 111 1.36 -12.89 18.82
C ASP A 111 1.88 -13.56 17.53
N PHE A 112 2.55 -12.79 16.67
CA PHE A 112 3.04 -13.24 15.36
C PHE A 112 4.58 -13.23 15.25
N ILE A 113 5.28 -12.75 16.28
CA ILE A 113 6.74 -12.65 16.31
C ILE A 113 7.30 -13.74 17.23
N ALA A 114 8.34 -14.40 16.77
CA ALA A 114 9.08 -15.42 17.50
C ALA A 114 9.95 -14.82 18.61
N THR A 115 9.37 -14.25 19.65
CA THR A 115 10.19 -13.60 20.69
C THR A 115 10.82 -14.63 21.63
N ASN A 116 10.08 -15.70 22.00
CA ASN A 116 10.51 -16.64 23.06
C ASN A 116 10.22 -18.14 22.79
N GLY A 117 10.20 -18.58 21.52
CA GLY A 117 10.16 -20.01 21.17
C GLY A 117 8.86 -20.77 21.45
N THR A 118 7.77 -20.08 21.79
CA THR A 118 6.45 -20.69 21.98
C THR A 118 5.50 -20.24 20.87
N ASN A 119 5.01 -21.22 20.09
CA ASN A 119 3.89 -21.16 19.13
C ASN A 119 3.71 -19.84 18.36
N ILE A 120 4.58 -19.60 17.37
CA ILE A 120 4.41 -18.50 16.41
C ILE A 120 3.20 -18.82 15.52
N MET A 121 2.12 -18.06 15.66
CA MET A 121 1.01 -18.17 14.73
C MET A 121 1.34 -17.36 13.46
N PRO A 122 1.22 -17.94 12.25
CA PRO A 122 1.34 -17.15 11.03
C PRO A 122 0.17 -16.17 10.92
N TYR A 123 0.43 -14.96 10.39
CA TYR A 123 -0.63 -13.96 10.21
C TYR A 123 -1.79 -14.52 9.35
N PRO A 124 -3.01 -14.66 9.89
CA PRO A 124 -4.12 -15.29 9.17
C PRO A 124 -4.57 -14.50 7.95
N SER A 125 -4.83 -15.19 6.84
CA SER A 125 -5.27 -14.54 5.60
C SER A 125 -6.64 -13.86 5.70
N GLN A 126 -7.48 -14.25 6.67
CA GLN A 126 -8.77 -13.60 6.95
C GLN A 126 -8.61 -12.20 7.57
N LEU A 127 -7.46 -11.94 8.19
CA LEU A 127 -7.08 -10.64 8.75
C LEU A 127 -6.28 -9.81 7.75
N GLU A 128 -6.07 -10.30 6.52
CA GLU A 128 -5.53 -9.50 5.43
C GLU A 128 -6.64 -8.73 4.70
N PRO A 129 -6.34 -7.53 4.16
CA PRO A 129 -7.24 -6.82 3.27
C PRO A 129 -7.71 -7.69 2.09
N PRO A 130 -8.99 -7.60 1.68
CA PRO A 130 -9.57 -8.40 0.62
C PRO A 130 -8.71 -8.48 -0.65
N ARG A 131 -8.74 -9.63 -1.35
CA ARG A 131 -8.15 -9.74 -2.69
C ARG A 131 -8.94 -8.84 -3.64
N GLY A 132 -8.23 -8.04 -4.43
CA GLY A 132 -8.87 -7.07 -5.32
C GLY A 132 -9.34 -5.78 -4.63
N TRP A 133 -8.83 -5.45 -3.43
CA TRP A 133 -9.04 -4.11 -2.86
C TRP A 133 -8.61 -3.04 -3.88
N CYS A 134 -9.62 -2.42 -4.48
CA CYS A 134 -9.50 -1.32 -5.42
C CYS A 134 -10.59 -0.32 -5.03
N PRO A 135 -10.25 0.79 -4.37
CA PRO A 135 -11.19 1.84 -3.98
C PRO A 135 -12.05 2.30 -5.16
N ALA A 136 -11.45 2.32 -6.34
CA ALA A 136 -12.14 2.52 -7.61
C ALA A 136 -12.76 1.21 -8.06
N LYS A 137 -14.03 0.94 -7.71
CA LYS A 137 -14.80 0.00 -8.52
C LYS A 137 -14.75 0.50 -9.96
N LYS A 138 -14.34 -0.40 -10.87
CA LYS A 138 -14.05 -0.15 -12.30
C LYS A 138 -15.21 0.48 -13.10
N LYS A 139 -16.41 0.58 -12.50
CA LYS A 139 -17.59 1.18 -13.10
C LYS A 139 -17.71 2.69 -12.81
N ASP A 140 -17.32 3.14 -11.61
CA ASP A 140 -17.54 4.52 -11.16
C ASP A 140 -16.42 5.49 -11.58
N LEU A 141 -15.21 5.00 -11.85
CA LEU A 141 -14.09 5.86 -12.27
C LEU A 141 -14.29 6.46 -13.68
N LYS A 142 -15.13 5.83 -14.51
CA LYS A 142 -15.44 6.30 -15.87
C LYS A 142 -16.61 7.30 -15.90
N GLU A 143 -17.47 7.27 -14.89
CA GLU A 143 -18.67 8.12 -14.80
C GLU A 143 -18.43 9.37 -13.93
N ARG A 144 -17.52 9.30 -12.95
CA ARG A 144 -17.29 10.32 -11.92
C ARG A 144 -16.00 11.11 -12.12
N GLY A 145 -15.70 11.48 -13.37
CA GLY A 145 -14.42 12.03 -13.81
C GLY A 145 -13.79 13.00 -12.79
N SER A 146 -12.55 12.71 -12.35
CA SER A 146 -11.69 13.56 -11.50
C SER A 146 -12.30 14.24 -10.26
N GLU A 147 -13.55 13.95 -9.88
CA GLU A 147 -14.10 14.39 -8.60
C GLU A 147 -13.59 13.42 -7.53
N SER A 148 -12.51 13.86 -6.89
CA SER A 148 -12.03 13.38 -5.61
C SER A 148 -13.19 12.99 -4.70
N TRP A 149 -13.09 11.82 -4.05
CA TRP A 149 -13.99 11.43 -2.97
C TRP A 149 -14.21 12.62 -2.02
N PRO A 150 -15.45 12.90 -1.57
CA PRO A 150 -15.69 13.95 -0.60
C PRO A 150 -14.79 13.73 0.63
N GLU A 151 -14.34 14.84 1.21
CA GLU A 151 -13.31 14.85 2.24
C GLU A 151 -13.69 13.92 3.41
N GLY A 152 -12.91 12.86 3.62
CA GLY A 152 -13.12 11.87 4.67
C GLY A 152 -13.77 10.55 4.23
N GLU A 153 -14.33 10.45 3.02
CA GLU A 153 -15.01 9.23 2.52
C GLU A 153 -14.14 8.37 1.59
N GLU A 154 -12.87 8.73 1.34
CA GLU A 154 -12.01 7.88 0.51
C GLU A 154 -11.85 6.50 1.16
N PRO A 155 -12.04 5.40 0.41
CA PRO A 155 -11.85 4.05 0.93
C PRO A 155 -10.39 3.84 1.37
N ARG A 156 -10.19 3.68 2.68
CA ARG A 156 -8.85 3.57 3.29
C ARG A 156 -8.63 2.19 3.90
N LEU A 157 -7.45 1.63 3.66
CA LEU A 157 -6.96 0.46 4.36
C LEU A 157 -6.34 0.86 5.67
N ARG A 158 -6.91 0.41 6.78
CA ARG A 158 -6.36 0.58 8.12
C ARG A 158 -5.34 -0.51 8.44
N CYS A 159 -4.25 -0.15 9.14
CA CYS A 159 -3.36 -1.12 9.77
C CYS A 159 -4.07 -1.79 10.95
N THR A 160 -4.00 -3.12 11.05
CA THR A 160 -4.62 -3.86 12.16
C THR A 160 -3.82 -3.78 13.46
N PHE A 161 -2.61 -3.22 13.44
CA PHE A 161 -1.70 -3.11 14.59
C PHE A 161 -1.51 -1.67 15.07
N CYS A 162 -1.92 -0.67 14.27
CA CYS A 162 -1.78 0.74 14.63
C CYS A 162 -2.81 1.62 13.93
N ARG A 163 -2.85 2.90 14.28
CA ARG A 163 -3.84 3.87 13.77
C ARG A 163 -3.54 4.35 12.35
N ARG A 164 -2.52 3.82 11.66
CA ARG A 164 -2.17 4.22 10.28
C ARG A 164 -3.17 3.71 9.26
N THR A 165 -3.40 4.53 8.24
CA THR A 165 -4.33 4.27 7.14
C THR A 165 -3.69 4.58 5.79
N TYR A 166 -4.03 3.81 4.76
CA TYR A 166 -3.48 3.90 3.40
C TYR A 166 -4.61 4.05 2.38
N ALA A 167 -4.43 4.93 1.42
CA ALA A 167 -5.42 5.23 0.38
C ALA A 167 -4.82 5.08 -1.03
N GLY A 168 -5.68 5.15 -2.05
CA GLY A 168 -5.28 4.98 -3.45
C GLY A 168 -4.97 3.54 -3.93
N ILE A 169 -4.61 3.43 -5.21
CA ILE A 169 -4.40 2.15 -5.92
C ILE A 169 -3.31 1.26 -5.30
N ASN A 170 -2.31 1.87 -4.65
CA ASN A 170 -1.17 1.18 -4.06
C ASN A 170 -1.34 0.93 -2.55
N ALA A 171 -2.52 1.25 -1.97
CA ALA A 171 -2.78 1.16 -0.54
C ALA A 171 -2.42 -0.22 0.03
N LYS A 172 -2.75 -1.30 -0.68
CA LYS A 172 -2.47 -2.67 -0.22
C LYS A 172 -0.98 -2.98 -0.13
N SER A 173 -0.18 -2.54 -1.11
CA SER A 173 1.27 -2.72 -1.10
C SER A 173 1.91 -1.92 0.03
N MET A 174 1.47 -0.66 0.21
CA MET A 174 1.92 0.20 1.30
C MET A 174 1.58 -0.37 2.68
N TRP A 175 0.35 -0.85 2.84
CA TRP A 175 -0.11 -1.52 4.06
C TRP A 175 0.77 -2.74 4.39
N ARG A 176 1.01 -3.63 3.42
CA ARG A 176 1.87 -4.81 3.63
C ARG A 176 3.29 -4.44 4.04
N ARG A 177 3.91 -3.48 3.34
CA ARG A 177 5.26 -2.99 3.69
C ARG A 177 5.29 -2.43 5.10
N HIS A 178 4.28 -1.65 5.46
CA HIS A 178 4.19 -1.06 6.78
C HIS A 178 4.09 -2.11 7.89
N VAL A 179 3.22 -3.10 7.75
CA VAL A 179 3.09 -4.17 8.75
C VAL A 179 4.41 -4.93 8.91
N PHE A 180 5.08 -5.26 7.81
CA PHE A 180 6.38 -5.92 7.88
C PHE A 180 7.48 -5.05 8.51
N GLU A 181 7.60 -3.77 8.11
CA GLU A 181 8.69 -2.92 8.56
C GLU A 181 8.49 -2.38 9.98
N LYS A 182 7.27 -1.98 10.34
CA LYS A 182 6.97 -1.37 11.63
C LYS A 182 6.58 -2.39 12.69
N HIS A 183 5.72 -3.34 12.34
CA HIS A 183 5.23 -4.33 13.30
C HIS A 183 6.01 -5.64 13.25
N LYS A 184 6.95 -5.81 12.31
CA LYS A 184 7.79 -7.03 12.18
C LYS A 184 7.00 -8.32 11.98
N VAL A 185 5.73 -8.21 11.57
CA VAL A 185 4.88 -9.37 11.30
C VAL A 185 5.10 -9.85 9.87
N PRO A 186 5.63 -11.07 9.66
CA PRO A 186 5.80 -11.62 8.33
C PRO A 186 4.45 -12.06 7.76
N MET A 187 4.13 -11.62 6.55
CA MET A 187 2.94 -12.08 5.83
C MET A 187 3.29 -13.23 4.90
N SER A 188 2.43 -14.25 4.85
CA SER A 188 2.62 -15.38 3.94
C SER A 188 2.64 -14.90 2.48
N ASN A 189 3.75 -15.15 1.79
CA ASN A 189 3.94 -14.73 0.40
C ASN A 189 3.18 -15.68 -0.52
N ARG A 190 1.87 -15.47 -0.70
CA ARG A 190 1.12 -16.17 -1.73
C ARG A 190 1.31 -15.45 -3.07
N ARG A 191 2.43 -15.76 -3.74
CA ARG A 191 2.58 -15.58 -5.18
C ARG A 191 1.63 -16.50 -5.92
#